data_AF-A0A1J7GL37-F1
#
_entry.id   AF-A0A1J7GL37-F1
#
_cell.length_a   1.000
_cell.length_b   1.000
_cell.length_c   1.000
_cell.angle_alpha   90.00
_cell.angle_beta   90.00
_cell.angle_gamma   90.00
#
_symmetry.space_group_name_H-M   'P 1'
#
loop_
_entity.id
_entity.type
_entity.pdbx_description
1 polymer ?
#
loop_
_entity_poly.entity_id
_entity_poly.type
_entity_poly.pdbx_seq_one_letter_code
_entity_poly.pdbx_strand_id
1 'polypeptide(L)'
;MSSIFICHLIFFTWTILAPQAEARPFFVFGDSLVDNGNNNYLLTSARADSPPYGIDYPTHRATGRFSNGLNIPDIISERIGSEPTLPYLSPELNGERLLVGANFASAGIGILNDTGIQFVSL
;
A
#
# COMPACT_ATOMS: atom_id res chain seq x y z
N MET A 1 9.65 36.30 -31.44
CA MET A 1 8.38 36.04 -30.72
C MET A 1 7.67 34.76 -31.18
N SER A 2 7.79 34.32 -32.45
CA SER A 2 7.14 33.08 -32.92
C SER A 2 7.82 31.77 -32.44
N SER A 3 9.15 31.71 -32.44
CA SER A 3 9.88 30.45 -32.13
C SER A 3 9.70 29.98 -30.68
N ILE A 4 9.72 30.89 -29.71
CA ILE A 4 9.51 30.57 -28.28
C ILE A 4 8.09 30.03 -28.05
N PHE A 5 7.09 30.62 -28.71
CA PHE A 5 5.71 30.18 -28.61
C PHE A 5 5.52 28.77 -29.20
N ILE A 6 6.20 28.49 -30.33
CA ILE A 6 6.22 27.15 -30.94
C ILE A 6 6.90 26.15 -30.01
N CYS A 7 8.03 26.49 -29.39
CA CYS A 7 8.68 25.61 -28.42
C CYS A 7 7.78 25.28 -27.22
N HIS A 8 7.06 26.27 -26.67
CA HIS A 8 6.11 26.02 -25.59
C HIS A 8 4.94 25.14 -26.03
N LEU A 9 4.42 25.34 -27.24
CA LEU A 9 3.36 24.50 -27.80
C LEU A 9 3.84 23.05 -28.00
N ILE A 10 5.06 22.87 -28.51
CA ILE A 10 5.67 21.54 -28.66
C ILE A 10 5.90 20.88 -27.30
N PHE A 11 6.40 21.62 -26.31
CA PHE A 11 6.59 21.07 -24.96
C PHE A 11 5.26 20.68 -24.31
N PHE A 12 4.24 21.53 -24.43
CA PHE A 12 2.91 21.30 -23.87
C PHE A 12 2.23 20.09 -24.53
N THR A 13 2.30 19.99 -25.86
CA THR A 13 1.78 18.82 -26.59
C THR A 13 2.55 17.54 -26.23
N TRP A 14 3.87 17.60 -26.08
CA TRP A 14 4.67 16.47 -25.59
C TRP A 14 4.29 16.03 -24.18
N THR A 15 4.02 16.96 -23.25
CA THR A 15 3.58 16.60 -21.90
C THR A 15 2.20 15.93 -21.88
N ILE A 16 1.32 16.26 -22.82
CA ILE A 16 -0.03 15.67 -22.92
C ILE A 16 0.00 14.31 -23.63
N LEU A 17 0.81 14.17 -24.68
CA LEU A 17 0.91 12.94 -25.47
C LEU A 17 1.96 11.96 -24.95
N ALA A 18 2.80 12.35 -23.99
CA ALA A 18 3.73 11.42 -23.36
C ALA A 18 2.92 10.26 -22.78
N PRO A 19 3.22 9.00 -23.17
CA PRO A 19 2.55 7.86 -22.56
C PRO A 19 2.82 7.92 -21.05
N GLN A 20 1.76 8.11 -20.27
CA GLN A 20 1.82 7.84 -18.84
C GLN A 20 2.29 6.40 -18.69
N ALA A 21 3.24 6.17 -17.79
CA ALA A 21 3.66 4.81 -17.46
C ALA A 21 2.40 3.99 -17.18
N GLU A 22 2.22 2.89 -17.91
CA GLU A 22 1.05 2.05 -17.78
C GLU A 22 0.91 1.65 -16.30
N ALA A 23 -0.23 1.96 -15.69
CA ALA A 23 -0.48 1.64 -14.29
C ALA A 23 -0.30 0.13 -14.11
N ARG A 24 0.69 -0.28 -13.31
CA ARG A 24 0.93 -1.69 -13.01
C ARG A 24 0.27 -2.00 -11.68
N PRO A 25 -0.75 -2.86 -11.64
CA PRO A 25 -1.32 -3.31 -10.38
C PRO A 25 -0.22 -3.89 -9.48
N PHE A 26 -0.17 -3.43 -8.23
CA PHE A 26 0.81 -3.88 -7.24
C PHE A 26 0.14 -4.80 -6.22
N PHE A 27 0.52 -6.07 -6.24
CA PHE A 27 0.00 -7.06 -5.30
C PHE A 27 1.07 -7.47 -4.30
N VAL A 28 0.73 -7.39 -3.02
CA VAL A 28 1.64 -7.63 -1.91
C VAL A 28 1.22 -8.89 -1.18
N PHE A 29 2.17 -9.80 -0.94
CA PHE A 29 1.98 -11.01 -0.14
C PHE A 29 3.11 -11.09 0.89
N GLY A 30 2.81 -11.59 2.07
CA GLY A 30 3.81 -11.76 3.13
C GLY A 30 3.20 -11.74 4.52
N ASP A 31 4.01 -11.33 5.49
CA ASP A 31 3.67 -11.29 6.90
C ASP A 31 3.58 -9.84 7.44
N SER A 32 3.73 -9.68 8.75
CA SER A 32 3.75 -8.38 9.45
C SER A 32 4.67 -7.32 8.83
N LEU A 33 5.79 -7.71 8.20
CA LEU A 33 6.75 -6.77 7.63
C LEU A 33 6.18 -5.96 6.46
N VAL A 34 5.15 -6.52 5.81
CA VAL A 34 4.51 -5.92 4.64
C VAL A 34 3.00 -5.77 4.82
N ASP A 35 2.42 -6.23 5.93
CA ASP A 35 1.02 -5.98 6.30
C ASP A 35 0.77 -4.47 6.50
N ASN A 36 -0.34 -4.00 5.96
CA ASN A 36 -0.81 -2.62 6.06
C ASN A 36 -2.17 -2.50 6.78
N GLY A 37 -2.62 -3.57 7.44
CA GLY A 37 -3.79 -3.54 8.32
C GLY A 37 -4.82 -4.66 8.08
N ASN A 38 -4.49 -5.74 7.36
CA ASN A 38 -5.43 -6.86 7.20
C ASN A 38 -5.86 -7.44 8.54
N ASN A 39 -4.91 -7.54 9.49
CA ASN A 39 -5.18 -8.13 10.79
C ASN A 39 -6.19 -7.36 11.64
N ASN A 40 -6.47 -6.10 11.33
CA ASN A 40 -7.50 -5.32 12.02
C ASN A 40 -8.93 -5.85 11.72
N TYR A 41 -9.07 -6.64 10.66
CA TYR A 41 -10.33 -7.26 10.24
C TYR A 41 -10.44 -8.75 10.67
N LEU A 42 -9.43 -9.29 11.37
CA LEU A 42 -9.37 -10.69 11.78
C LEU A 42 -9.43 -10.84 13.29
N LEU A 43 -9.96 -11.97 13.78
CA LEU A 43 -9.89 -12.35 15.19
C LEU A 43 -8.50 -12.89 15.52
N THR A 44 -7.58 -11.99 15.85
CA THR A 44 -6.18 -12.30 16.16
C THR A 44 -5.59 -11.28 17.11
N SER A 45 -4.60 -11.70 17.90
CA SER A 45 -3.78 -10.82 18.74
C SER A 45 -2.65 -10.15 17.96
N ALA A 46 -2.32 -10.62 16.75
CA ALA A 46 -1.31 -10.02 15.90
C ALA A 46 -1.85 -8.77 15.21
N ARG A 47 -2.02 -7.68 15.95
CA ARG A 47 -2.52 -6.40 15.43
C ARG A 47 -1.55 -5.25 15.67
N ALA A 48 -1.58 -4.29 14.76
CA ALA A 48 -0.84 -3.03 14.84
C ALA A 48 -1.78 -1.82 14.85
N ASP A 49 -2.86 -1.92 15.63
CA ASP A 49 -3.93 -0.92 15.78
C ASP A 49 -3.78 -0.07 17.06
N SER A 50 -2.63 -0.17 17.75
CA SER A 50 -2.31 0.61 18.95
C SER A 50 -0.95 1.31 18.86
N PRO A 51 -0.65 2.31 19.71
CA PRO A 51 0.72 2.81 19.86
C PRO A 51 1.71 1.67 20.18
N PRO A 52 2.98 1.76 19.75
CA PRO A 52 3.63 2.90 19.07
C PRO A 52 3.43 2.93 17.54
N TYR A 53 2.67 1.98 16.97
CA TYR A 53 2.51 1.91 15.52
C TYR A 53 1.90 3.20 14.96
N GLY A 54 2.44 3.66 13.83
CA GLY A 54 1.98 4.89 13.18
C GLY A 54 2.43 6.21 13.83
N ILE A 55 3.32 6.21 14.83
CA ILE A 55 3.83 7.44 15.47
C ILE A 55 4.56 8.38 14.48
N ASP A 56 5.28 7.83 13.51
CA ASP A 56 5.99 8.56 12.45
C ASP A 56 5.16 8.67 11.16
N TYR A 57 3.94 8.11 11.12
CA TYR A 57 3.04 8.27 9.99
C TYR A 57 2.44 9.68 9.98
N PRO A 58 2.11 10.28 8.81
CA PRO A 58 1.58 11.65 8.74
C PRO A 58 0.35 11.93 9.61
N THR A 59 -0.46 10.91 9.91
CA THR A 59 -1.65 11.04 10.77
C THR A 59 -1.34 10.89 12.27
N HIS A 60 -0.13 10.46 12.64
CA HIS A 60 0.29 10.13 14.02
C HIS A 60 -0.69 9.19 14.75
N ARG A 61 -1.31 8.27 14.01
CA ARG A 61 -2.31 7.30 14.50
C ARG A 61 -1.90 5.91 14.04
N ALA A 62 -2.26 4.90 14.82
CA ALA A 62 -2.04 3.51 14.44
C ALA A 62 -2.67 3.22 13.07
N THR A 63 -1.88 2.60 12.19
CA THR A 63 -2.22 2.42 10.78
C THR A 63 -2.49 0.97 10.40
N GLY A 64 -2.29 0.01 11.31
CA GLY A 64 -2.28 -1.41 11.00
C GLY A 64 -0.96 -1.92 10.42
N ARG A 65 0.04 -1.05 10.21
CA ARG A 65 1.41 -1.44 9.83
C ARG A 65 2.21 -1.75 11.09
N PHE A 66 2.97 -2.83 11.07
CA PHE A 66 3.94 -3.17 12.14
C PHE A 66 5.21 -2.31 12.04
N SER A 67 5.03 -0.99 11.99
CA SER A 67 6.05 0.04 11.83
C SER A 67 5.58 1.32 12.51
N ASN A 68 6.53 2.21 12.84
CA ASN A 68 6.19 3.56 13.27
C ASN A 68 5.54 4.38 12.14
N GLY A 69 5.79 4.04 10.88
CA GLY A 69 5.31 4.82 9.73
C GLY A 69 5.02 3.94 8.53
N LEU A 70 5.54 4.35 7.37
CA LEU A 70 5.46 3.58 6.13
C LEU A 70 6.21 2.24 6.26
N ASN A 71 5.70 1.22 5.57
CA ASN A 71 6.39 -0.04 5.36
C ASN A 71 6.95 -0.11 3.92
N ILE A 72 7.67 -1.19 3.59
CA ILE A 72 8.31 -1.34 2.27
C ILE A 72 7.32 -1.22 1.10
N PRO A 73 6.14 -1.88 1.12
CA PRO A 73 5.11 -1.69 0.11
C PRO A 73 4.67 -0.25 -0.13
N ASP A 74 4.54 0.56 0.92
CA ASP A 74 4.18 1.97 0.74
C ASP A 74 5.27 2.72 -0.02
N ILE A 75 6.53 2.53 0.39
CA ILE A 75 7.70 3.17 -0.24
C ILE A 75 7.83 2.74 -1.70
N ILE A 76 7.55 1.46 -2.02
CA ILE A 76 7.51 0.97 -3.40
C ILE A 76 6.40 1.69 -4.17
N SER A 77 5.19 1.78 -3.60
CA SER A 77 4.03 2.44 -4.22
C SER A 77 4.34 3.90 -4.56
N GLU A 78 4.94 4.64 -3.61
CA GLU A 78 5.42 6.01 -3.83
C GLU A 78 6.46 6.07 -4.97
N ARG A 79 7.41 5.12 -5.00
CA ARG A 79 8.49 5.13 -5.98
C ARG A 79 8.03 4.80 -7.40
N ILE A 80 6.99 3.99 -7.54
CA ILE A 80 6.38 3.68 -8.84
C ILE A 80 5.29 4.68 -9.24
N GLY A 81 5.01 5.69 -8.40
CA GLY A 81 3.98 6.70 -8.65
C GLY A 81 2.55 6.15 -8.59
N SER A 82 2.33 5.06 -7.84
CA SER A 82 1.03 4.43 -7.63
C SER A 82 0.39 4.93 -6.33
N GLU A 83 -0.94 4.89 -6.28
CA GLU A 83 -1.63 4.96 -4.99
C GLU A 83 -1.20 3.79 -4.09
N PRO A 84 -1.17 3.97 -2.75
CA PRO A 84 -0.94 2.88 -1.82
C PRO A 84 -2.01 1.79 -1.96
N THR A 85 -1.58 0.53 -1.96
CA THR A 85 -2.49 -0.60 -1.93
C THR A 85 -3.29 -0.61 -0.64
N LEU A 86 -4.57 -1.03 -0.69
CA LEU A 86 -5.39 -1.25 0.50
C LEU A 86 -5.20 -2.67 1.06
N PRO A 87 -5.47 -2.91 2.35
CA PRO A 87 -5.62 -4.27 2.88
C PRO A 87 -6.71 -5.00 2.10
N TYR A 88 -6.47 -6.26 1.74
CA TYR A 88 -7.41 -7.11 1.03
C TYR A 88 -8.76 -7.21 1.74
N LEU A 89 -8.75 -7.26 3.08
CA LEU A 89 -9.95 -7.36 3.90
C LEU A 89 -10.65 -6.00 4.14
N SER A 90 -10.11 -4.90 3.61
CA SER A 90 -10.73 -3.58 3.78
C SER A 90 -12.04 -3.49 2.98
N PRO A 91 -13.14 -2.99 3.58
CA PRO A 91 -14.38 -2.72 2.84
C PRO A 91 -14.22 -1.61 1.79
N GLU A 92 -13.15 -0.83 1.86
CA GLU A 92 -12.84 0.21 0.86
C GLU A 92 -12.19 -0.37 -0.40
N LEU A 93 -11.70 -1.61 -0.36
CA LEU A 93 -11.15 -2.29 -1.54
C LEU A 93 -12.27 -2.75 -2.47
N ASN A 94 -12.78 -1.81 -3.26
CA ASN A 94 -13.74 -2.05 -4.32
C ASN A 94 -13.05 -2.36 -5.67
N GLY A 95 -13.84 -2.63 -6.71
CA GLY A 95 -13.33 -3.02 -8.03
C GLY A 95 -12.37 -2.02 -8.66
N GLU A 96 -12.60 -0.72 -8.51
CA GLU A 96 -11.71 0.33 -9.04
C GLU A 96 -10.39 0.36 -8.25
N ARG A 97 -10.46 0.30 -6.92
CA ARG A 97 -9.26 0.25 -6.07
C ARG A 97 -8.44 -1.02 -6.31
N LEU A 98 -9.07 -2.14 -6.63
CA LEU A 98 -8.38 -3.39 -6.96
C LEU A 98 -7.54 -3.28 -8.24
N LEU A 99 -7.85 -2.35 -9.15
CA LEU A 99 -7.03 -2.08 -10.34
C LEU A 99 -5.67 -1.44 -9.99
N VAL A 100 -5.57 -0.74 -8.86
CA VAL A 100 -4.28 -0.29 -8.29
C VAL A 100 -3.50 -1.47 -7.73
N GLY A 101 -4.21 -2.47 -7.20
CA GLY A 101 -3.66 -3.65 -6.56
C GLY A 101 -4.24 -3.86 -5.15
N ALA A 102 -3.67 -4.80 -4.41
CA ALA A 102 -4.12 -5.14 -3.06
C ALA A 102 -2.99 -5.74 -2.22
N ASN A 103 -3.08 -5.54 -0.91
CA ASN A 103 -2.17 -6.15 0.03
C ASN A 103 -2.86 -7.34 0.72
N PHE A 104 -2.33 -8.54 0.51
CA PHE A 104 -2.80 -9.80 1.09
C PHE A 104 -1.94 -10.26 2.28
N ALA A 105 -0.94 -9.48 2.68
CA ALA A 105 -0.08 -9.83 3.79
C ALA A 105 -0.84 -9.82 5.12
N SER A 106 -0.48 -10.71 6.03
CA SER A 106 -1.14 -10.82 7.33
C SER A 106 -0.11 -11.16 8.39
N ALA A 107 -0.08 -10.38 9.47
CA ALA A 107 0.77 -10.69 10.60
C ALA A 107 0.38 -12.02 11.27
N GLY A 108 1.38 -12.76 11.72
CA GLY A 108 1.16 -14.08 12.32
C GLY A 108 0.82 -15.18 11.31
N ILE A 109 0.81 -14.90 10.01
CA ILE A 109 0.83 -15.96 8.98
C ILE A 109 2.15 -16.73 9.07
N GLY A 110 2.08 -18.04 8.86
CA GLY A 110 3.24 -18.90 8.72
C GLY A 110 3.20 -19.66 7.39
N ILE A 111 4.35 -20.12 6.93
CA ILE A 111 4.44 -20.93 5.68
C ILE A 111 3.76 -22.29 5.89
N LEU A 112 3.87 -22.85 7.11
CA LEU A 112 3.24 -24.10 7.50
C LEU A 112 2.02 -23.82 8.38
N ASN A 113 0.99 -24.66 8.27
CA ASN A 113 -0.22 -24.53 9.08
C ASN A 113 0.11 -24.35 10.57
N ASP A 114 1.05 -25.13 11.09
CA ASP A 114 1.42 -25.16 12.51
C ASP A 114 2.13 -23.87 12.98
N THR A 115 2.75 -23.13 12.05
CA THR A 115 3.51 -21.92 12.38
C THR A 115 2.63 -20.69 12.60
N GLY A 116 1.40 -20.66 12.08
CA GLY A 116 0.46 -19.56 12.26
C GLY A 116 -0.48 -19.68 13.46
N ILE A 117 -0.59 -20.87 14.05
CA ILE A 117 -1.57 -21.18 15.13
C ILE A 117 -1.35 -20.32 16.38
N GLN A 118 -0.11 -19.87 16.61
CA GLN A 118 0.26 -19.06 17.78
C GLN A 118 -0.58 -17.78 17.92
N PHE A 119 -1.08 -17.23 16.80
CA PHE A 119 -1.82 -15.96 16.76
C PHE A 119 -3.35 -16.14 16.62
N VAL A 120 -3.84 -17.38 16.70
CA VAL A 120 -5.28 -17.73 16.65
C VAL A 120 -5.93 -17.71 18.06
N SER A 121 -5.12 -17.57 19.11
CA SER A 121 -5.60 -17.63 20.49
C SER A 121 -6.27 -16.32 20.93
N LEU A 122 -7.59 -16.33 21.07
CA LEU A 122 -8.38 -15.35 21.85
C LEU A 122 -8.45 -15.77 23.31
#